data_AF-A0A842XW41-F1
#
_entry.id   AF-A0A842XW41-F1
#
_cell.length_a   1.000
_cell.length_b   1.000
_cell.length_c   1.000
_cell.angle_alpha   90.00
_cell.angle_beta   90.00
_cell.angle_gamma   90.00
#
_symmetry.space_group_name_H-M   'P 1'
#
loop_
_entity.id
_entity.type
_entity.pdbx_description
1 polymer ?
#
loop_
_entity_poly.entity_id
_entity_poly.type
_entity_poly.pdbx_seq_one_letter_code
_entity_poly.pdbx_strand_id
1 'polypeptide(L)'
;MRTLSADERWDLIEKISAKTVKFGAYKPTLKDAIAEVTVKPLTGIPLAIAVLFGFWMFFCDFAGTLFTDGFLVELFDEHFLPWIQEAFPGKDTWLYYIFVGDPVADNCFEALGMLTSGLFIAIAIVLPAIVAFYLILGLLEDVGYMPRLAVLIDTVLHKIGLHGYAIVPTLLSLGCNIPGVSATRVLETRKQRFIMLALLGVFVPCGAQIGVMSALIPELIGWVFL
;
A
#
# COMPACT_ATOMS: atom_id res chain seq x y z
N MET A 1 -0.94 -3.20 -55.69
CA MET A 1 -1.33 -4.09 -54.58
C MET A 1 -2.71 -4.62 -54.91
N ARG A 2 -2.86 -5.92 -55.22
CA ARG A 2 -4.16 -6.50 -55.61
C ARG A 2 -5.02 -6.60 -54.36
N THR A 3 -6.13 -5.88 -54.32
CA THR A 3 -7.10 -5.94 -53.22
C THR A 3 -7.84 -7.27 -53.31
N LEU A 4 -7.59 -8.17 -52.37
CA LEU A 4 -8.28 -9.46 -52.27
C LEU A 4 -9.78 -9.23 -52.10
N SER A 5 -10.59 -10.03 -52.80
CA SER A 5 -12.04 -10.09 -52.61
C SER A 5 -12.38 -10.61 -51.20
N ALA A 6 -13.63 -10.44 -50.75
CA ALA A 6 -14.04 -10.90 -49.42
C ALA A 6 -13.78 -12.42 -49.24
N ASP A 7 -14.12 -13.22 -50.25
CA ASP A 7 -13.96 -14.67 -50.22
C ASP A 7 -12.47 -15.08 -50.20
N GLU A 8 -11.64 -14.42 -51.02
CA GLU A 8 -10.19 -14.67 -51.04
C GLU A 8 -9.53 -14.35 -49.68
N ARG A 9 -10.08 -13.41 -48.91
CA ARG A 9 -9.60 -13.10 -47.55
C ARG A 9 -10.01 -14.15 -46.54
N TRP A 10 -11.24 -14.65 -46.61
CA TRP A 10 -11.72 -15.71 -45.72
C TRP A 10 -10.91 -17.00 -45.92
N ASP A 11 -10.66 -17.38 -47.17
CA ASP A 11 -9.80 -18.53 -47.51
C ASP A 11 -8.37 -18.37 -46.96
N LEU A 12 -7.82 -17.15 -47.02
CA LEU A 12 -6.49 -16.87 -46.50
C LEU A 12 -6.44 -16.98 -44.97
N ILE A 13 -7.46 -16.44 -44.29
CA ILE A 13 -7.61 -16.51 -42.83
C ILE A 13 -7.74 -17.96 -42.38
N GLU A 14 -8.55 -18.76 -43.08
CA GLU A 14 -8.73 -20.18 -42.75
C GLU A 14 -7.45 -20.98 -42.93
N LYS A 15 -6.73 -20.78 -44.05
CA LYS A 15 -5.41 -21.40 -44.28
C LYS A 15 -4.38 -21.05 -43.21
N ILE A 16 -4.39 -19.80 -42.73
CA ILE A 16 -3.47 -19.35 -41.68
C ILE A 16 -3.88 -19.96 -40.35
N SER A 17 -5.16 -19.86 -39.98
CA SER A 17 -5.73 -20.39 -38.74
C SER A 17 -5.51 -21.90 -38.62
N ALA A 18 -5.73 -22.67 -39.68
CA ALA A 18 -5.49 -24.12 -39.71
C ALA A 18 -4.01 -24.50 -39.50
N LYS A 19 -3.06 -23.61 -39.84
CA LYS A 19 -1.62 -23.84 -39.63
C LYS A 19 -1.14 -23.46 -38.24
N THR A 20 -1.81 -22.50 -37.58
CA THR A 20 -1.34 -21.92 -36.31
C THR A 20 -2.15 -22.39 -35.10
N VAL A 21 -3.43 -22.71 -35.27
CA VAL A 21 -4.30 -23.12 -34.17
C VAL A 21 -4.17 -24.62 -33.95
N LYS A 22 -3.50 -25.01 -32.86
CA LYS A 22 -3.50 -26.38 -32.36
C LYS A 22 -4.55 -26.50 -31.27
N PHE A 23 -5.60 -27.28 -31.53
CA PHE A 23 -6.56 -27.65 -30.50
C PHE A 23 -5.98 -28.78 -29.65
N GLY A 24 -5.86 -28.54 -28.35
CA GLY A 24 -5.41 -29.53 -27.37
C GLY A 24 -6.29 -29.48 -26.13
N ALA A 25 -6.45 -30.62 -25.46
CA ALA A 25 -7.11 -30.67 -24.15
C ALA A 25 -6.22 -29.95 -23.14
N TYR A 26 -6.60 -28.73 -22.75
CA TYR A 26 -5.92 -28.00 -21.68
C TYR A 26 -6.13 -28.76 -20.37
N LYS A 27 -5.05 -29.31 -19.81
CA LYS A 27 -5.10 -29.90 -18.47
C LYS A 27 -4.98 -28.75 -17.47
N PRO A 28 -5.97 -28.58 -16.56
CA PRO A 28 -5.89 -27.51 -15.57
C PRO A 28 -4.65 -27.73 -14.70
N THR A 29 -3.80 -26.70 -14.69
CA THR A 29 -2.58 -26.67 -13.88
C THR A 29 -2.92 -26.15 -12.47
N LEU A 30 -2.07 -26.41 -11.47
CA LEU A 30 -2.25 -25.86 -10.11
C LEU A 30 -2.37 -24.32 -10.12
N LYS A 31 -1.70 -23.65 -11.06
CA LYS A 31 -1.82 -22.21 -11.28
C LYS A 31 -3.22 -21.80 -11.74
N ASP A 32 -3.88 -22.61 -12.57
CA ASP A 32 -5.25 -22.33 -13.06
C ASP A 32 -6.28 -22.55 -11.96
N ALA A 33 -6.10 -23.58 -11.14
CA ALA A 33 -6.98 -23.82 -9.99
C ALA A 33 -6.91 -22.66 -8.98
N ILE A 34 -5.70 -22.17 -8.68
CA ILE A 34 -5.51 -21.00 -7.81
C ILE A 34 -6.09 -19.74 -8.46
N ALA A 35 -5.90 -19.55 -9.78
CA ALA A 35 -6.49 -18.44 -10.51
C ALA A 35 -8.02 -18.45 -10.45
N GLU A 36 -8.63 -19.61 -10.65
CA GLU A 36 -10.09 -19.76 -10.63
C GLU A 36 -10.68 -19.50 -9.23
N VAL A 37 -10.00 -19.96 -8.18
CA VAL A 37 -10.40 -19.70 -6.78
C VAL A 37 -10.29 -18.22 -6.43
N THR A 38 -9.25 -17.52 -6.93
CA THR A 38 -9.05 -16.08 -6.67
C THR A 38 -10.05 -15.17 -7.39
N VAL A 39 -10.69 -15.62 -8.46
CA VAL A 39 -11.57 -14.77 -9.30
C VAL A 39 -13.06 -14.95 -8.94
N LYS A 40 -13.45 -16.11 -8.41
CA LYS A 40 -14.84 -16.35 -8.01
C LYS A 40 -15.22 -15.44 -6.83
N PRO A 41 -16.34 -14.68 -6.88
CA PRO A 41 -16.67 -13.70 -5.85
C PRO A 41 -16.84 -14.30 -4.44
N LEU A 42 -17.31 -15.55 -4.35
CA LEU A 42 -17.53 -16.21 -3.05
C LEU A 42 -16.22 -16.68 -2.37
N THR A 43 -15.23 -17.13 -3.15
CA THR A 43 -13.96 -17.66 -2.62
C THR A 43 -12.81 -16.65 -2.73
N GLY A 44 -12.87 -15.77 -3.72
CA GLY A 44 -11.89 -14.73 -4.01
C GLY A 44 -11.92 -13.59 -3.00
N ILE A 45 -13.10 -13.17 -2.50
CA ILE A 45 -13.19 -12.09 -1.49
C ILE A 45 -12.57 -12.52 -0.15
N PRO A 46 -12.92 -13.69 0.43
CA PRO A 46 -12.27 -14.16 1.65
C PRO A 46 -10.76 -14.35 1.48
N LEU A 47 -10.33 -14.89 0.33
CA LEU A 47 -8.91 -15.07 0.04
C LEU A 47 -8.19 -13.72 -0.13
N ALA A 48 -8.83 -12.72 -0.72
CA ALA A 48 -8.32 -11.36 -0.81
C ALA A 48 -8.14 -10.71 0.54
N ILE A 49 -9.14 -10.83 1.42
CA ILE A 49 -9.02 -10.34 2.79
C ILE A 49 -7.90 -11.07 3.51
N ALA A 50 -7.80 -12.40 3.40
CA ALA A 50 -6.75 -13.17 4.04
C ALA A 50 -5.34 -12.81 3.55
N VAL A 51 -5.16 -12.61 2.24
CA VAL A 51 -3.86 -12.21 1.66
C VAL A 51 -3.50 -10.78 2.06
N LEU A 52 -4.45 -9.84 1.98
CA LEU A 52 -4.22 -8.44 2.38
C LEU A 52 -3.98 -8.32 3.88
N PHE A 53 -4.67 -9.11 4.70
CA PHE A 53 -4.48 -9.16 6.15
C PHE A 53 -3.15 -9.81 6.52
N GLY A 54 -2.77 -10.93 5.88
CA GLY A 54 -1.47 -11.55 6.07
C GLY A 54 -0.33 -10.63 5.65
N PHE A 55 -0.51 -9.89 4.56
CA PHE A 55 0.38 -8.82 4.15
C PHE A 55 0.48 -7.73 5.22
N TRP A 56 -0.65 -7.24 5.73
CA TRP A 56 -0.70 -6.20 6.76
C TRP A 56 -0.01 -6.65 8.05
N MET A 57 -0.27 -7.87 8.53
CA MET A 57 0.41 -8.43 9.70
C MET A 57 1.92 -8.56 9.48
N PHE A 58 2.33 -9.13 8.34
CA PHE A 58 3.76 -9.26 8.02
C PHE A 58 4.43 -7.88 7.96
N PHE A 59 3.75 -6.90 7.37
CA PHE A 59 4.24 -5.53 7.31
C PHE A 59 4.37 -4.90 8.71
N CYS A 60 3.35 -5.02 9.57
CA CYS A 60 3.38 -4.51 10.94
C CYS A 60 4.49 -5.17 11.77
N ASP A 61 4.63 -6.50 11.69
CA ASP A 61 5.64 -7.23 12.46
C ASP A 61 7.07 -6.97 11.96
N PHE A 62 7.26 -7.00 10.63
CA PHE A 62 8.59 -6.87 10.03
C PHE A 62 9.07 -5.42 9.98
N ALA A 63 8.24 -4.49 9.51
CA ALA A 63 8.64 -3.08 9.37
C ALA A 63 8.45 -2.31 10.68
N GLY A 64 7.35 -2.54 11.40
CA GLY A 64 7.06 -1.88 12.67
C GLY A 64 7.93 -2.43 13.79
N THR A 65 7.65 -3.64 14.25
CA THR A 65 8.23 -4.16 15.50
C THR A 65 9.73 -4.47 15.37
N LEU A 66 10.15 -5.13 14.28
CA LEU A 66 11.55 -5.55 14.12
C LEU A 66 12.48 -4.39 13.73
N PHE A 67 12.10 -3.59 12.73
CA PHE A 67 12.98 -2.56 12.16
C PHE A 67 12.82 -1.19 12.80
N THR A 68 11.58 -0.75 13.01
CA THR A 68 11.30 0.58 13.56
C THR A 68 11.54 0.55 15.06
N ASP A 69 10.69 -0.16 15.81
CA ASP A 69 10.72 -0.16 17.28
C ASP A 69 11.99 -0.83 17.83
N GLY A 70 12.41 -1.96 17.25
CA GLY A 70 13.54 -2.73 17.76
C GLY A 70 14.94 -2.28 17.31
N PHE A 71 15.08 -1.32 16.39
CA PHE A 71 16.40 -0.87 15.94
C PHE A 71 16.50 0.64 15.75
N LEU A 72 15.62 1.23 14.94
CA LEU A 72 15.74 2.65 14.59
C LEU A 72 15.29 3.57 15.74
N VAL A 73 14.28 3.18 16.51
CA VAL A 73 13.86 3.93 17.71
C VAL A 73 14.97 3.93 18.75
N GLU A 74 15.49 2.76 19.13
CA GLU A 74 16.59 2.66 20.10
C GLU A 74 17.84 3.44 19.64
N LEU A 75 18.22 3.34 18.35
CA LEU A 75 19.35 4.08 17.82
C LEU A 75 19.14 5.61 17.91
N PHE A 76 17.94 6.09 17.59
CA PHE A 76 17.66 7.52 17.60
C PHE A 76 17.52 8.07 19.03
N ASP A 77 16.87 7.33 19.92
CA ASP A 77 16.64 7.76 21.30
C ASP A 77 17.93 7.67 22.14
N GLU A 78 18.71 6.60 22.02
CA GLU A 78 19.91 6.41 22.85
C GLU A 78 21.14 7.15 22.31
N HIS A 79 21.28 7.30 20.99
CA HIS A 79 22.51 7.83 20.40
C HIS A 79 22.31 9.18 19.70
N PHE A 80 21.27 9.33 18.88
CA PHE A 80 21.10 10.53 18.07
C PHE A 80 20.56 11.73 18.87
N LEU A 81 19.55 11.50 19.72
CA LEU A 81 18.94 12.55 20.53
C LEU A 81 19.94 13.18 21.52
N PRO A 82 20.69 12.41 22.34
CA PRO A 82 21.67 13.00 23.24
C PRO A 82 22.79 13.72 22.49
N TRP A 83 23.24 13.15 21.36
CA TRP A 83 24.25 13.77 20.52
C TRP A 83 23.81 15.14 19.98
N ILE A 84 22.58 15.27 19.48
CA ILE A 84 22.07 16.58 19.02
C ILE A 84 21.92 17.55 20.19
N GLN A 85 21.38 17.09 21.33
CA GLN A 85 21.16 17.94 22.51
C GLN A 85 22.48 18.45 23.11
N GLU A 86 23.58 17.70 23.00
CA GLU A 86 24.92 18.12 23.41
C GLU A 86 25.61 19.02 22.36
N ALA A 87 25.46 18.69 21.07
CA ALA A 87 26.13 19.40 19.99
C ALA A 87 25.56 20.80 19.73
N PHE A 88 24.27 21.02 19.99
CA PHE A 88 23.63 22.32 19.77
C PHE A 88 23.79 23.25 20.99
N PRO A 89 24.49 24.38 20.84
CA PRO A 89 24.63 25.35 21.92
C PRO A 89 23.33 26.15 22.12
N GLY A 90 23.08 26.58 23.37
CA GLY A 90 21.99 27.50 23.70
C GLY A 90 20.65 26.82 24.00
N LYS A 91 20.66 25.83 24.90
CA LYS A 91 19.48 25.05 25.35
C LYS A 91 18.25 25.90 25.74
N ASP A 92 18.48 27.11 26.25
CA ASP A 92 17.40 28.04 26.67
C ASP A 92 16.92 28.98 25.55
N THR A 93 17.44 28.85 24.33
CA THR A 93 17.16 29.76 23.22
C THR A 93 15.98 29.24 22.40
N TRP A 94 15.11 30.15 21.92
CA TRP A 94 14.00 29.80 21.02
C TRP A 94 14.43 28.99 19.78
N LEU A 95 15.63 29.25 19.25
CA LEU A 95 16.24 28.49 18.14
C LEU A 95 16.51 27.03 18.52
N TYR A 96 16.91 26.75 19.76
CA TYR A 96 17.11 25.39 20.24
C TYR A 96 15.78 24.63 20.30
N TYR A 97 14.72 25.25 20.82
CA TYR A 97 13.39 24.63 20.83
C TYR A 97 12.84 24.35 19.42
N ILE A 98 13.18 25.15 18.41
CA ILE A 98 12.75 24.90 17.02
C ILE A 98 13.53 23.73 16.40
N PHE A 99 14.86 23.74 16.53
CA PHE A 99 15.70 22.76 15.84
C PHE A 99 15.85 21.45 16.62
N VAL A 100 16.07 21.52 17.92
CA VAL A 100 16.34 20.38 18.80
C VAL A 100 15.11 19.98 19.60
N GLY A 101 14.30 20.95 20.01
CA GLY A 101 13.11 20.68 20.82
C GLY A 101 13.35 20.80 22.31
N ASP A 102 12.54 20.09 23.12
CA ASP A 102 12.66 20.09 24.58
C ASP A 102 13.99 19.45 25.02
N PRO A 103 14.87 20.18 25.75
CA PRO A 103 16.13 19.64 26.25
C PRO A 103 15.99 18.59 27.35
N VAL A 104 14.78 18.41 27.92
CA VAL A 104 14.50 17.42 28.97
C VAL A 104 13.83 16.17 28.41
N ALA A 105 13.50 16.14 27.12
CA ALA A 105 12.89 14.98 26.50
C ALA A 105 13.87 13.79 26.47
N ASP A 106 13.41 12.65 26.96
CA ASP A 106 14.15 11.38 26.98
C ASP A 106 13.96 10.56 25.69
N ASN A 107 13.03 10.97 24.82
CA ASN A 107 12.74 10.28 23.57
C ASN A 107 12.52 11.25 22.39
N CYS A 108 12.75 10.75 21.18
CA CYS A 108 12.57 11.50 19.94
C CYS A 108 11.10 11.85 19.67
N PHE A 109 10.13 11.22 20.34
CA PHE A 109 8.71 11.55 20.19
C PHE A 109 8.29 12.80 20.98
N GLU A 110 8.91 13.06 22.12
CA GLU A 110 8.58 14.17 23.02
C GLU A 110 9.45 15.40 22.79
N ALA A 111 10.64 15.25 22.18
CA ALA A 111 11.51 16.40 21.88
C ALA A 111 10.79 17.46 21.03
N LEU A 112 9.98 17.05 20.05
CA LEU A 112 9.24 17.90 19.11
C LEU A 112 10.09 18.91 18.32
N GLY A 113 11.40 18.64 18.17
CA GLY A 113 12.30 19.46 17.36
C GLY A 113 12.31 19.06 15.89
N MET A 114 12.68 20.00 15.01
CA MET A 114 12.78 19.73 13.57
C MET A 114 13.85 18.68 13.23
N LEU A 115 15.03 18.77 13.85
CA LEU A 115 16.15 17.87 13.59
C LEU A 115 16.12 16.61 14.43
N THR A 116 15.40 16.62 15.55
CA THR A 116 15.19 15.46 16.42
C THR A 116 13.96 14.69 15.92
N SER A 117 12.77 15.03 16.41
CA SER A 117 11.51 14.36 16.09
C SER A 117 11.18 14.39 14.60
N GLY A 118 11.41 15.52 13.92
CA GLY A 118 11.11 15.66 12.50
C GLY A 118 11.94 14.71 11.63
N LEU A 119 13.27 14.65 11.88
CA LEU A 119 14.16 13.75 11.15
C LEU A 119 13.92 12.29 11.53
N PHE A 120 13.73 12.03 12.81
CA PHE A 120 13.40 10.71 13.35
C PHE A 120 12.15 10.13 12.68
N ILE A 121 11.02 10.86 12.66
CA ILE A 121 9.79 10.36 12.04
C ILE A 121 10.01 10.06 10.55
N ALA A 122 10.72 10.93 9.82
CA ALA A 122 10.95 10.75 8.40
C ALA A 122 11.85 9.53 8.08
N ILE A 123 12.96 9.37 8.81
CA ILE A 123 14.00 8.37 8.51
C ILE A 123 13.75 7.07 9.27
N ALA A 124 13.43 7.13 10.55
CA ALA A 124 13.28 5.95 11.40
C ALA A 124 11.94 5.25 11.19
N ILE A 125 10.86 6.00 10.95
CA ILE A 125 9.50 5.45 10.91
C ILE A 125 8.99 5.33 9.46
N VAL A 126 8.98 6.44 8.72
CA VAL A 126 8.31 6.50 7.41
C VAL A 126 9.11 5.78 6.31
N LEU A 127 10.43 5.98 6.25
CA LEU A 127 11.26 5.41 5.19
C LEU A 127 11.24 3.86 5.18
N PRO A 128 11.49 3.14 6.30
CA PRO A 128 11.51 1.68 6.31
C PRO A 128 10.12 1.10 6.01
N ALA A 129 9.08 1.73 6.55
CA ALA A 129 7.69 1.40 6.25
C ALA A 129 7.40 1.48 4.73
N ILE A 130 7.77 2.57 4.07
CA ILE A 130 7.56 2.71 2.62
C ILE A 130 8.36 1.66 1.84
N VAL A 131 9.62 1.41 2.21
CA VAL A 131 10.47 0.42 1.53
C VAL A 131 9.90 -0.98 1.65
N ALA A 132 9.53 -1.41 2.86
CA ALA A 132 8.93 -2.72 3.09
C ALA A 132 7.59 -2.87 2.37
N PHE A 133 6.75 -1.83 2.41
CA PHE A 133 5.47 -1.80 1.72
C PHE A 133 5.64 -2.01 0.20
N TYR A 134 6.51 -1.24 -0.46
CA TYR A 134 6.73 -1.36 -1.90
C TYR A 134 7.41 -2.67 -2.30
N LEU A 135 8.28 -3.22 -1.46
CA LEU A 135 8.92 -4.52 -1.72
C LEU A 135 7.87 -5.63 -1.83
N ILE A 136 6.93 -5.68 -0.87
CA ILE A 136 5.88 -6.70 -0.87
C ILE A 136 4.86 -6.43 -1.98
N LEU A 137 4.53 -5.15 -2.20
CA LEU A 137 3.61 -4.74 -3.26
C LEU A 137 4.14 -5.15 -4.65
N GLY A 138 5.44 -4.99 -4.88
CA GLY A 138 6.11 -5.50 -6.08
C GLY A 138 6.04 -7.03 -6.20
N LEU A 139 6.21 -7.76 -5.10
CA LEU A 139 6.04 -9.22 -5.09
C LEU A 139 4.60 -9.64 -5.44
N LEU A 140 3.59 -8.93 -4.92
CA LEU A 140 2.18 -9.18 -5.25
C LEU A 140 1.85 -8.86 -6.71
N GLU A 141 2.49 -7.85 -7.28
CA GLU A 141 2.39 -7.49 -8.69
C GLU A 141 3.03 -8.57 -9.58
N ASP A 142 4.24 -9.04 -9.25
CA ASP A 142 4.96 -10.09 -9.98
C ASP A 142 4.22 -11.44 -9.97
N VAL A 143 3.53 -11.77 -8.88
CA VAL A 143 2.67 -12.96 -8.77
C VAL A 143 1.36 -12.79 -9.58
N GLY A 144 1.11 -11.60 -10.13
CA GLY A 144 -0.11 -11.29 -10.87
C GLY A 144 -1.35 -11.35 -9.98
N TYR A 145 -1.20 -11.11 -8.68
CA TYR A 145 -2.33 -11.06 -7.75
C TYR A 145 -3.10 -9.74 -7.89
N MET A 146 -2.39 -8.64 -8.10
CA MET A 146 -2.98 -7.32 -8.29
C MET A 146 -4.06 -7.25 -9.39
N PRO A 147 -3.83 -7.74 -10.63
CA PRO A 147 -4.87 -7.75 -11.66
C PRO A 147 -6.12 -8.55 -11.28
N ARG A 148 -5.97 -9.63 -10.50
CA ARG A 148 -7.09 -10.48 -10.08
C ARG A 148 -7.92 -9.79 -9.00
N LEU A 149 -7.24 -9.20 -8.02
CA LEU A 149 -7.87 -8.40 -6.98
C LEU A 149 -8.61 -7.20 -7.57
N ALA A 150 -8.05 -6.61 -8.63
CA ALA A 150 -8.67 -5.50 -9.33
C ALA A 150 -10.05 -5.86 -9.91
N VAL A 151 -10.12 -6.96 -10.66
CA VAL A 151 -11.39 -7.42 -11.24
C VAL A 151 -12.45 -7.68 -10.17
N LEU A 152 -12.03 -8.17 -9.01
CA LEU A 152 -12.93 -8.48 -7.90
C LEU A 152 -13.53 -7.22 -7.25
N ILE A 153 -12.71 -6.19 -7.04
CA ILE A 153 -13.10 -4.95 -6.35
C ILE A 153 -13.81 -3.96 -7.31
N ASP A 154 -13.61 -4.09 -8.62
CA ASP A 154 -14.18 -3.20 -9.64
C ASP A 154 -15.71 -3.05 -9.53
N THR A 155 -16.41 -4.15 -9.20
CA THR A 155 -17.88 -4.13 -9.04
C THR A 155 -18.32 -3.23 -7.87
N VAL A 156 -17.54 -3.18 -6.78
CA VAL A 156 -17.84 -2.33 -5.62
C VAL A 156 -17.53 -0.87 -5.94
N LEU A 157 -16.40 -0.61 -6.60
CA LEU A 157 -15.99 0.75 -6.98
C LEU A 157 -16.95 1.37 -7.99
N HIS A 158 -17.47 0.59 -8.94
CA HIS A 158 -18.49 1.04 -9.88
C HIS A 158 -19.77 1.51 -9.18
N LYS A 159 -20.20 0.87 -8.08
CA LYS A 159 -21.37 1.31 -7.30
C LYS A 159 -21.18 2.70 -6.69
N ILE A 160 -19.94 3.08 -6.40
CA ILE A 160 -19.54 4.37 -5.82
C ILE A 160 -19.27 5.41 -6.92
N GLY A 161 -19.35 5.02 -8.20
CA GLY A 161 -19.09 5.89 -9.35
C GLY A 161 -17.60 6.04 -9.69
N LEU A 162 -16.76 5.12 -9.21
CA LEU A 162 -15.34 5.04 -9.50
C LEU A 162 -15.09 3.98 -10.59
N HIS A 163 -14.24 4.31 -11.56
CA HIS A 163 -13.79 3.36 -12.60
C HIS A 163 -12.52 2.64 -12.16
N GLY A 164 -12.26 1.46 -12.75
CA GLY A 164 -11.20 0.51 -12.35
C GLY A 164 -9.79 1.07 -12.11
N TYR A 165 -9.44 2.26 -12.61
CA TYR A 165 -8.21 2.95 -12.21
C TYR A 165 -8.14 3.33 -10.70
N ALA A 166 -9.28 3.35 -10.00
CA ALA A 166 -9.37 3.64 -8.56
C ALA A 166 -8.85 2.51 -7.67
N ILE A 167 -8.58 1.34 -8.24
CA ILE A 167 -8.11 0.15 -7.53
C ILE A 167 -6.67 0.34 -7.04
N VAL A 168 -5.81 0.90 -7.88
CA VAL A 168 -4.39 1.12 -7.53
C VAL A 168 -4.30 2.02 -6.28
N PRO A 169 -4.94 3.22 -6.24
CA PRO A 169 -4.96 4.04 -5.02
C PRO A 169 -5.54 3.35 -3.79
N THR A 170 -6.60 2.54 -3.92
CA THR A 170 -7.22 1.85 -2.77
C THR A 170 -6.26 0.82 -2.18
N LEU A 171 -5.60 0.03 -3.02
CA LEU A 171 -4.63 -0.96 -2.57
C LEU A 171 -3.38 -0.33 -1.95
N LEU A 172 -2.90 0.76 -2.54
CA LEU A 172 -1.74 1.48 -2.01
C LEU A 172 -2.02 2.08 -0.63
N SER A 173 -3.24 2.60 -0.43
CA SER A 173 -3.65 3.21 0.84
C SER A 173 -3.80 2.23 2.01
N LEU A 174 -4.05 0.95 1.76
CA LEU A 174 -4.15 -0.06 2.82
C LEU A 174 -2.87 -0.18 3.65
N GLY A 175 -1.70 0.09 3.07
CA GLY A 175 -0.47 0.21 3.86
C GLY A 175 -0.20 1.64 4.28
N CYS A 176 -0.06 2.54 3.30
CA CYS A 176 0.24 3.95 3.57
C CYS A 176 -0.63 4.88 2.72
N ASN A 177 -1.31 5.81 3.37
CA ASN A 177 -2.16 6.78 2.69
C ASN A 177 -1.37 7.79 1.82
N ILE A 178 -0.09 8.01 2.07
CA ILE A 178 0.75 8.96 1.31
C ILE A 178 0.88 8.54 -0.18
N PRO A 179 1.37 7.33 -0.51
CA PRO A 179 1.42 6.87 -1.89
C PRO A 179 0.03 6.62 -2.48
N GLY A 180 -0.95 6.19 -1.68
CA GLY A 180 -2.34 6.00 -2.15
C GLY A 180 -2.99 7.31 -2.63
N VAL A 181 -2.88 8.37 -1.84
CA VAL A 181 -3.30 9.73 -2.20
C VAL A 181 -2.55 10.22 -3.44
N SER A 182 -1.24 10.00 -3.51
CA SER A 182 -0.42 10.37 -4.67
C SER A 182 -0.83 9.64 -5.95
N ALA A 183 -1.26 8.39 -5.85
CA ALA A 183 -1.73 7.57 -6.96
C ALA A 183 -3.09 8.03 -7.52
N THR A 184 -3.89 8.79 -6.74
CA THR A 184 -5.17 9.33 -7.23
C THR A 184 -5.03 10.26 -8.44
N ARG A 185 -3.81 10.73 -8.74
CA ARG A 185 -3.50 11.51 -9.95
C ARG A 185 -3.87 10.82 -11.26
N VAL A 186 -3.93 9.48 -11.26
CA VAL A 186 -4.30 8.65 -12.43
C VAL A 186 -5.79 8.77 -12.77
N LEU A 187 -6.63 9.18 -11.82
CA LEU A 187 -8.07 9.37 -12.06
C LEU A 187 -8.32 10.57 -12.98
N GLU A 188 -9.22 10.42 -13.96
CA GLU A 188 -9.45 11.39 -15.03
C GLU A 188 -10.19 12.64 -14.54
N THR A 189 -11.20 12.48 -13.67
CA THR A 189 -12.06 13.58 -13.25
C THR A 189 -11.77 14.06 -11.83
N ARG A 190 -11.94 15.37 -11.59
CA ARG A 190 -11.83 15.95 -10.23
C ARG A 190 -12.84 15.36 -9.25
N LYS A 191 -14.05 15.02 -9.73
CA LYS A 191 -15.09 14.38 -8.92
C LYS A 191 -14.63 13.01 -8.41
N GLN A 192 -14.08 12.17 -9.29
CA GLN A 192 -13.54 10.86 -8.89
C GLN A 192 -12.37 11.01 -7.92
N ARG A 193 -11.45 11.96 -8.15
CA ARG A 193 -10.35 12.24 -7.21
C ARG A 193 -10.87 12.61 -5.83
N PHE A 194 -11.87 13.50 -5.75
CA PHE A 194 -12.44 13.90 -4.46
C PHE A 194 -13.09 12.73 -3.72
N ILE A 195 -13.91 11.92 -4.42
CA ILE A 195 -14.53 10.73 -3.84
C ILE A 195 -13.44 9.76 -3.36
N MET A 196 -12.40 9.55 -4.16
CA MET A 196 -11.30 8.68 -3.80
C MET A 196 -10.54 9.18 -2.56
N LEU A 197 -10.17 10.46 -2.51
CA LEU A 197 -9.48 11.03 -1.35
C LEU A 197 -10.32 10.92 -0.07
N ALA A 198 -11.63 11.16 -0.17
CA ALA A 198 -12.55 10.98 0.96
C ALA A 198 -12.64 9.51 1.39
N LEU A 199 -12.69 8.58 0.43
CA LEU A 199 -12.69 7.15 0.69
C LEU A 199 -11.42 6.72 1.42
N LEU A 200 -10.26 7.15 0.91
CA LEU A 200 -8.96 6.81 1.47
C LEU A 200 -8.74 7.42 2.86
N GLY A 201 -9.10 8.68 3.07
CA GLY A 201 -8.86 9.36 4.33
C GLY A 201 -9.77 8.92 5.49
N VAL A 202 -10.99 8.45 5.19
CA VAL A 202 -12.01 8.14 6.20
C VAL A 202 -12.22 6.64 6.39
N PHE A 203 -12.24 5.87 5.30
CA PHE A 203 -12.63 4.46 5.35
C PHE A 203 -11.45 3.49 5.26
N VAL A 204 -10.26 3.97 4.87
CA VAL A 204 -9.06 3.14 4.73
C VAL A 204 -7.98 3.65 5.68
N PRO A 205 -8.00 3.22 6.96
CA PRO A 205 -7.03 3.70 7.93
C PRO A 205 -5.66 3.10 7.62
N CYS A 206 -4.62 3.93 7.54
CA CYS A 206 -3.24 3.45 7.42
C CYS A 206 -2.68 3.00 8.77
N GLY A 207 -1.55 2.28 8.79
CA GLY A 207 -0.95 1.75 10.03
C GLY A 207 -0.79 2.78 11.14
N ALA A 208 -0.38 4.01 10.81
CA ALA A 208 -0.25 5.09 11.79
C ALA A 208 -1.61 5.55 12.36
N GLN A 209 -2.65 5.64 11.54
CA GLN A 209 -4.00 5.99 11.99
C GLN A 209 -4.58 4.90 12.90
N ILE A 210 -4.33 3.63 12.57
CA ILE A 210 -4.70 2.49 13.41
C ILE A 210 -3.98 2.60 14.76
N GLY A 211 -2.68 2.91 14.78
CA GLY A 211 -1.90 3.12 16.00
C GLY A 211 -2.51 4.19 16.90
N VAL A 212 -2.81 5.37 16.36
CA VAL A 212 -3.45 6.47 17.12
C VAL A 212 -4.83 6.07 17.62
N MET A 213 -5.64 5.42 16.78
CA MET A 213 -6.95 4.91 17.17
C MET A 213 -6.80 3.94 18.36
N SER A 214 -5.82 3.02 18.29
CA SER A 214 -5.58 1.99 19.32
C SER A 214 -5.18 2.60 20.66
N ALA A 215 -4.41 3.69 20.64
CA ALA A 215 -4.01 4.41 21.84
C ALA A 215 -5.18 5.20 22.46
N LEU A 216 -6.08 5.76 21.63
CA LEU A 216 -7.14 6.65 22.10
C LEU A 216 -8.42 5.91 22.54
N ILE A 217 -8.81 4.85 21.83
CA ILE A 217 -10.06 4.10 22.08
C ILE A 217 -9.82 2.59 21.95
N PRO A 218 -9.03 1.98 22.85
CA PRO A 218 -8.67 0.56 22.77
C PRO A 218 -9.89 -0.39 22.80
N GLU A 219 -10.96 -0.02 23.54
CA GLU A 219 -12.17 -0.85 23.70
C GLU A 219 -12.99 -1.02 22.41
N LEU A 220 -12.89 -0.07 21.47
CA LEU A 220 -13.69 -0.08 20.24
C LEU A 220 -12.99 -0.82 19.09
N ILE A 221 -11.68 -1.01 19.18
CA ILE A 221 -10.82 -1.48 18.08
C ILE A 221 -10.66 -3.00 18.08
N GLY A 222 -10.94 -3.66 19.22
CA GLY A 222 -10.96 -5.12 19.30
C GLY A 222 -11.81 -5.78 18.21
N TRP A 223 -12.88 -5.13 17.73
CA TRP A 223 -13.76 -5.66 16.68
C TRP A 223 -13.28 -5.42 15.24
N VAL A 224 -12.33 -4.51 15.01
CA VAL A 224 -11.78 -4.21 13.67
C VAL A 224 -10.57 -5.11 13.35
N PHE A 225 -9.97 -5.73 14.37
CA PHE A 225 -8.79 -6.60 14.27
C PHE A 225 -8.96 -8.03 14.86
N LEU A 226 -10.15 -8.40 15.34
CA LEU A 226 -10.55 -9.81 15.55
C LEU A 226 -11.11 -10.39 14.24
#